data_AF-A0A832GU39-F1
#
_entry.id   AF-A0A832GU39-F1
#
_cell.length_a   1.000
_cell.length_b   1.000
_cell.length_c   1.000
_cell.angle_alpha   90.00
_cell.angle_beta   90.00
_cell.angle_gamma   90.00
#
_symmetry.space_group_name_H-M   'P 1'
#
loop_
_entity.id
_entity.type
_entity.pdbx_description
1 polymer ?
#
loop_
_entity_poly.entity_id
_entity_poly.type
_entity_poly.pdbx_seq_one_letter_code
_entity_poly.pdbx_strand_id
1 'polypeptide(L)'
;MKYLLDASALLPLVTKRGKQLIKQLIIIEAFREDLATIDLAIYEACNSLWKLSTLLKSISIEDAVDTANAIKDLAIRDVIKPIKFIKN
;
A
#
# COMPACT_ATOMS: atom_id res chain seq x y z
N MET A 1 15.31 -4.45 11.26
CA MET A 1 15.77 -3.63 10.10
C MET A 1 14.67 -2.64 9.73
N LYS A 2 14.97 -1.59 8.95
CA LYS A 2 13.95 -0.65 8.45
C LYS A 2 13.77 -0.87 6.95
N TYR A 3 12.53 -0.98 6.49
CA TYR A 3 12.19 -1.18 5.07
C TYR A 3 11.36 0.00 4.58
N LEU A 4 11.71 0.50 3.39
CA LEU A 4 10.94 1.52 2.69
C LEU A 4 10.25 0.89 1.48
N LEU A 5 8.93 0.94 1.45
CA LEU A 5 8.09 0.39 0.39
C LEU A 5 7.82 1.45 -0.68
N ASP A 6 8.24 1.16 -1.92
CA ASP A 6 7.76 1.86 -3.12
C ASP A 6 6.39 1.28 -3.56
N ALA A 7 5.66 1.99 -4.41
CA ALA A 7 4.38 1.57 -4.99
C ALA A 7 4.41 0.14 -5.58
N SER A 8 5.50 -0.24 -6.26
CA SER A 8 5.71 -1.55 -6.88
C SER A 8 5.85 -2.68 -5.86
N ALA A 9 6.24 -2.38 -4.62
CA ALA A 9 6.21 -3.31 -3.50
C ALA A 9 4.88 -3.26 -2.74
N LEU A 10 4.31 -2.07 -2.57
CA LEU A 10 3.06 -1.82 -1.85
C LEU A 10 1.86 -2.50 -2.51
N LEU A 11 1.70 -2.36 -3.83
CA LEU A 11 0.55 -2.89 -4.57
C LEU A 11 0.47 -4.42 -4.54
N PRO A 12 1.53 -5.19 -4.90
CA PRO A 12 1.49 -6.64 -4.82
C PRO A 12 1.33 -7.14 -3.39
N LEU A 13 1.87 -6.40 -2.41
CA LEU A 13 1.68 -6.69 -1.00
C LEU A 13 0.17 -6.66 -0.72
N VAL A 14 -0.51 -5.53 -0.94
CA VAL A 14 -1.97 -5.35 -0.73
C VAL A 14 -2.83 -6.33 -1.54
N THR A 15 -2.54 -6.51 -2.82
CA THR A 15 -3.41 -7.25 -3.76
C THR A 15 -3.21 -8.77 -3.72
N LYS A 16 -1.97 -9.29 -3.61
CA LYS A 16 -1.73 -10.75 -3.66
C LYS A 16 -1.95 -11.43 -2.32
N ARG A 17 -1.75 -10.71 -1.21
CA ARG A 17 -1.78 -11.31 0.12
C ARG A 17 -3.05 -10.95 0.90
N GLY A 18 -3.88 -10.00 0.46
CA GLY A 18 -5.23 -9.76 1.01
C GLY A 18 -5.32 -9.83 2.55
N LYS A 19 -6.20 -10.66 3.11
CA LYS A 19 -6.29 -10.88 4.58
C LYS A 19 -5.06 -11.55 5.21
N GLN A 20 -4.29 -12.31 4.44
CA GLN A 20 -3.01 -12.89 4.90
C GLN A 20 -1.94 -11.81 5.13
N LEU A 21 -2.05 -10.65 4.50
CA LEU A 21 -1.20 -9.50 4.83
C LEU A 21 -1.37 -9.04 6.23
N ILE A 22 -2.60 -8.87 6.70
CA ILE A 22 -2.82 -8.35 8.05
C ILE A 22 -2.15 -9.32 9.02
N LYS A 23 -2.27 -10.63 8.78
CA LYS A 23 -1.61 -11.66 9.59
C LYS A 23 -0.08 -11.59 9.52
N GLN A 24 0.50 -11.33 8.35
CA GLN A 24 1.95 -11.23 8.18
C GLN A 24 2.53 -9.88 8.59
N LEU A 25 1.82 -8.78 8.38
CA LEU A 25 2.17 -7.44 8.83
C LEU A 25 2.10 -7.38 10.35
N ILE A 26 1.09 -7.98 10.99
CA ILE A 26 1.06 -8.18 12.45
C ILE A 26 2.29 -8.99 12.92
N ILE A 27 2.71 -10.01 12.15
CA ILE A 27 3.95 -10.74 12.46
C ILE A 27 5.16 -9.80 12.31
N ILE A 28 5.28 -9.06 11.21
CA ILE A 28 6.40 -8.12 10.96
C ILE A 28 6.46 -7.01 12.02
N GLU A 29 5.31 -6.46 12.43
CA GLU A 29 5.17 -5.53 13.56
C GLU A 29 5.61 -6.17 14.88
N ALA A 30 5.19 -7.42 15.15
CA ALA A 30 5.63 -8.19 16.32
C ALA A 30 7.14 -8.49 16.30
N PHE A 31 7.76 -8.55 15.11
CA PHE A 31 9.20 -8.72 14.90
C PHE A 31 9.99 -7.40 14.93
N ARG A 32 9.34 -6.25 15.22
CA ARG A 32 9.97 -4.91 15.30
C ARG A 32 10.69 -4.47 14.02
N GLU A 33 10.19 -4.87 12.86
CA GLU A 33 10.68 -4.32 11.60
C GLU A 33 9.85 -3.08 11.23
N ASP A 34 10.50 -1.91 11.13
CA ASP A 34 9.82 -0.67 10.74
C ASP A 34 9.53 -0.70 9.23
N LEU A 35 8.26 -0.84 8.85
CA LEU A 35 7.79 -0.63 7.49
C LEU A 35 7.36 0.83 7.31
N ALA A 36 8.00 1.51 6.37
CA ALA A 36 7.63 2.86 5.96
C ALA A 36 7.25 2.87 4.48
N THR A 37 6.45 3.86 4.09
CA THR A 37 6.25 4.24 2.70
C THR A 37 6.31 5.76 2.59
N ILE A 38 6.43 6.32 1.40
CA ILE A 38 6.30 7.77 1.18
C ILE A 38 4.90 8.09 0.65
N ASP A 39 4.41 9.28 0.94
CA ASP A 39 3.15 9.79 0.37
C ASP A 39 3.09 9.64 -1.16
N LEU A 40 4.20 9.91 -1.86
CA LEU A 40 4.34 9.71 -3.30
C LEU A 40 4.02 8.28 -3.75
N ALA A 41 4.50 7.26 -3.02
CA ALA A 41 4.28 5.86 -3.36
C ALA A 41 2.80 5.47 -3.24
N ILE A 42 2.05 6.11 -2.32
CA ILE A 42 0.60 5.95 -2.23
C ILE A 42 -0.08 6.53 -3.46
N TYR A 43 0.32 7.73 -3.90
CA TYR A 43 -0.22 8.34 -5.13
C TYR A 43 0.11 7.51 -6.38
N GLU A 44 1.32 6.98 -6.48
CA GLU A 44 1.74 6.11 -7.59
C GLU A 44 0.98 4.78 -7.60
N ALA A 45 0.71 4.21 -6.42
CA ALA A 45 -0.12 3.02 -6.29
C ALA A 45 -1.55 3.29 -6.77
N CYS A 46 -2.18 4.38 -6.31
CA CYS A 46 -3.52 4.78 -6.73
C CYS A 46 -3.59 5.10 -8.24
N ASN A 47 -2.57 5.75 -8.80
CA ASN A 47 -2.48 6.00 -10.24
C ASN A 47 -2.39 4.70 -11.05
N SER A 48 -1.66 3.70 -10.54
CA SER A 48 -1.57 2.39 -11.17
C SER A 48 -2.91 1.66 -11.14
N LEU A 49 -3.64 1.72 -10.01
CA LEU A 49 -5.00 1.19 -9.90
C LEU A 49 -5.96 1.86 -10.89
N TRP A 50 -5.92 3.19 -10.99
CA TRP A 50 -6.72 3.93 -11.96
C TRP A 50 -6.40 3.52 -13.42
N LYS A 51 -5.12 3.35 -13.77
CA LYS A 51 -4.73 2.87 -15.11
C LYS A 51 -5.28 1.46 -15.37
N LEU A 52 -5.19 0.57 -14.39
CA LEU A 52 -5.70 -0.81 -14.50
C LEU A 52 -7.22 -0.83 -14.70
N SER A 53 -7.97 0.01 -13.98
CA SER A 53 -9.43 0.06 -14.09
C SER A 53 -9.94 0.81 -15.33
N THR A 54 -9.39 2.00 -15.59
CA THR A 54 -9.98 2.94 -16.55
C THR A 54 -9.37 2.81 -17.94
N LEU A 55 -8.04 2.67 -18.02
CA LEU A 55 -7.35 2.59 -19.31
C LEU A 55 -7.30 1.15 -19.82
N LEU A 56 -6.88 0.21 -18.97
CA LEU A 56 -6.64 -1.18 -19.34
C LEU A 56 -7.86 -2.09 -19.13
N LYS A 57 -8.89 -1.61 -18.39
CA LYS A 57 -10.11 -2.36 -18.05
C LYS A 57 -9.84 -3.78 -17.54
N SER A 58 -8.70 -3.95 -16.85
CA SER A 58 -8.20 -5.25 -16.38
C SER A 58 -8.74 -5.60 -15.00
N ILE A 59 -9.25 -4.60 -14.27
CA ILE A 59 -9.96 -4.73 -13.00
C ILE A 59 -11.20 -3.84 -13.02
N SER A 60 -12.18 -4.12 -12.17
CA SER A 60 -13.32 -3.21 -11.99
C SER A 60 -12.88 -1.93 -11.25
N ILE A 61 -13.66 -0.85 -11.39
CA ILE A 61 -13.38 0.37 -10.63
C ILE A 61 -13.63 0.14 -9.13
N GLU A 62 -14.56 -0.75 -8.80
CA GLU A 62 -14.87 -1.20 -7.45
C GLU A 62 -13.65 -1.88 -6.82
N ASP A 63 -13.02 -2.84 -7.50
CA ASP A 63 -11.80 -3.52 -7.02
C ASP A 63 -10.63 -2.54 -6.83
N ALA A 64 -10.50 -1.56 -7.71
CA ALA A 64 -9.49 -0.51 -7.62
C ALA A 64 -9.70 0.36 -6.37
N VAL A 65 -10.94 0.76 -6.11
CA VAL A 65 -11.33 1.57 -4.94
C VAL A 65 -11.15 0.79 -3.65
N ASP A 66 -11.56 -0.49 -3.61
CA ASP A 66 -11.39 -1.35 -2.44
C ASP A 66 -9.91 -1.55 -2.09
N THR A 67 -9.06 -1.72 -3.11
CA THR A 67 -7.61 -1.83 -2.91
C THR A 67 -7.01 -0.51 -2.39
N ALA A 68 -7.44 0.63 -2.94
CA ALA A 68 -6.99 1.93 -2.46
C ALA A 68 -7.41 2.20 -1.01
N ASN A 69 -8.63 1.80 -0.63
CA ASN A 69 -9.12 1.88 0.74
C ASN A 69 -8.30 0.99 1.69
N ALA A 70 -7.92 -0.22 1.27
CA ALA A 70 -7.04 -1.08 2.06
C ALA A 70 -5.66 -0.44 2.30
N ILE A 71 -5.07 0.20 1.30
CA ILE A 71 -3.80 0.96 1.46
C ILE A 71 -3.98 2.10 2.48
N LYS A 72 -5.07 2.86 2.36
CA LYS A 72 -5.41 3.94 3.27
C LYS A 72 -5.56 3.44 4.71
N ASP A 73 -6.25 2.34 4.92
CA ASP A 73 -6.46 1.76 6.25
C ASP A 73 -5.15 1.29 6.89
N LEU A 74 -4.22 0.73 6.11
CA LEU A 74 -2.88 0.35 6.58
C LEU A 74 -2.07 1.57 7.00
N ALA A 75 -2.18 2.68 6.26
CA ALA A 75 -1.51 3.93 6.59
C ALA A 75 -2.10 4.61 7.84
N ILE A 76 -3.44 4.62 8.00
CA ILE A 76 -4.11 5.23 9.16
C ILE A 76 -3.85 4.45 10.45
N ARG A 77 -3.75 3.12 10.37
CA ARG A 77 -3.50 2.25 11.52
C ARG A 77 -2.02 2.15 11.91
N ASP A 78 -1.15 2.97 11.30
CA ASP A 78 0.31 2.96 11.48
C ASP A 78 0.99 1.61 11.19
N VAL A 79 0.32 0.71 10.47
CA VAL A 79 0.89 -0.59 10.04
C VAL A 79 1.98 -0.37 8.99
N ILE A 80 1.80 0.63 8.14
CA ILE A 80 2.83 1.15 7.24
C ILE A 80 2.94 2.64 7.52
N LYS A 81 4.09 3.08 8.03
CA LYS A 81 4.29 4.49 8.42
C LYS A 81 4.44 5.37 7.17
N PRO A 82 3.50 6.29 6.88
CA PRO A 82 3.66 7.20 5.76
C PRO A 82 4.62 8.34 6.14
N ILE A 83 5.70 8.48 5.38
CA ILE A 83 6.65 9.57 5.48
C ILE A 83 6.22 10.63 4.47
N LYS A 84 5.91 11.84 4.95
CA LYS A 84 5.62 12.96 4.07
C LYS A 84 6.89 13.46 3.41
N PHE A 85 6.84 13.68 2.10
CA PHE A 85 7.92 14.40 1.44
C PHE A 85 7.82 15.88 1.82
N ILE A 86 8.69 16.35 2.72
CA ILE A 86 8.81 17.76 3.06
C ILE A 86 9.96 18.33 2.23
N LYS A 87 9.64 19.29 1.35
CA LYS A 87 10.64 20.02 0.59
C LYS A 87 11.25 21.08 1.52
N ASN A 88 12.52 20.91 1.88
CA ASN A 88 13.31 21.93 2.60
C ASN A 88 13.58 23.14 1.71
#